data_AF-A0A818AEE2-F1
#
_entry.id   AF-A0A818AEE2-F1
#
_cell.length_a   1.000
_cell.length_b   1.000
_cell.length_c   1.000
_cell.angle_alpha   90.00
_cell.angle_beta   90.00
_cell.angle_gamma   90.00
#
_symmetry.space_group_name_H-M   'P 1'
#
loop_
_entity.id
_entity.type
_entity.pdbx_description
1 polymer ?
#
loop_
_entity_poly.entity_id
_entity_poly.type
_entity_poly.pdbx_seq_one_letter_code
_entity_poly.pdbx_strand_id
1 'polypeptide(L)'
;TCFWDGVRCRDCPTSWEIVISNGTRQPRIYCYVKVDFHVNWDESVSICSTAATSFFGPTSHLVYIDNLQELTDVSVFATNQYYDIFIGHTNSYNYPQWFLSNGTLSPPLHWCAGLSATYATLACTRLLIGAACVTNIVCHGWTSRYICKLN
;
A
#
# COMPACT_ATOMS: atom_id res chain seq x y z
N THR A 1 -1.44 -11.29 -21.23
CA THR A 1 -0.16 -11.88 -21.65
C THR A 1 0.93 -10.97 -21.13
N CYS A 2 1.76 -11.41 -20.20
CA CYS A 2 2.95 -10.64 -19.83
C CYS A 2 4.16 -11.20 -20.59
N PHE A 3 4.83 -10.32 -21.34
CA PHE A 3 6.15 -10.53 -21.92
C PHE A 3 7.02 -9.36 -21.44
N TRP A 4 7.89 -9.63 -20.49
CA TRP A 4 9.17 -8.93 -20.34
C TRP A 4 10.21 -10.05 -20.37
N ASP A 5 10.86 -10.23 -21.51
CA ASP A 5 12.11 -10.97 -21.72
C ASP A 5 12.23 -12.42 -21.18
N GLY A 6 11.21 -13.26 -21.37
CA GLY A 6 11.37 -14.74 -21.23
C GLY A 6 11.48 -15.28 -19.79
N VAL A 7 11.36 -14.45 -18.76
CA VAL A 7 11.24 -14.87 -17.36
C VAL A 7 9.75 -14.97 -16.99
N ARG A 8 9.34 -16.09 -16.42
CA ARG A 8 7.94 -16.32 -16.01
C ARG A 8 7.52 -15.22 -15.03
N CYS A 9 6.39 -14.57 -15.28
CA CYS A 9 5.75 -13.58 -14.38
C CYS A 9 5.20 -14.19 -13.07
N ARG A 10 5.87 -15.22 -12.57
CA ARG A 10 5.49 -16.02 -11.40
C ARG A 10 6.44 -15.84 -10.23
N ASP A 11 7.59 -15.19 -10.41
CA ASP A 11 8.59 -15.16 -9.36
C ASP A 11 8.65 -13.74 -8.78
N CYS A 12 7.95 -13.54 -7.67
CA CYS A 12 8.23 -12.40 -6.80
C CYS A 12 9.66 -12.52 -6.23
N PRO A 13 10.31 -11.42 -5.85
CA PRO A 13 11.64 -11.50 -5.22
C PRO A 13 11.62 -12.42 -3.99
N THR A 14 12.77 -12.99 -3.64
CA THR A 14 12.89 -13.85 -2.46
C THR A 14 12.33 -13.14 -1.22
N SER A 15 11.48 -13.82 -0.45
CA SER A 15 10.75 -13.30 0.74
C SER A 15 9.52 -12.44 0.46
N TRP A 16 9.16 -12.23 -0.81
CA TRP A 16 7.90 -11.63 -1.20
C TRP A 16 6.87 -12.72 -1.51
N GLU A 17 5.62 -12.47 -1.14
CA GLU A 17 4.49 -13.37 -1.35
C GLU A 17 3.70 -12.93 -2.59
N ILE A 18 3.32 -13.91 -3.41
CA ILE A 18 2.47 -13.71 -4.58
C ILE A 18 1.02 -13.67 -4.13
N VAL A 19 0.32 -12.57 -4.40
CA VAL A 19 -1.13 -12.44 -4.21
C VAL A 19 -1.80 -12.34 -5.57
N ILE A 20 -2.73 -13.25 -5.84
CA ILE A 20 -3.53 -13.27 -7.06
C ILE A 20 -4.89 -12.66 -6.75
N SER A 21 -5.10 -11.43 -7.21
CA SER A 21 -6.36 -10.72 -7.08
C SER A 21 -7.32 -11.13 -8.19
N ASN A 22 -8.45 -11.74 -7.83
CA ASN A 22 -9.47 -12.22 -8.77
C ASN A 22 -10.46 -11.11 -9.21
N GLY A 23 -10.00 -9.86 -9.31
CA GLY A 23 -10.82 -8.73 -9.72
C GLY A 23 -11.55 -8.98 -11.05
N THR A 24 -12.78 -8.49 -11.14
CA THR A 24 -13.76 -8.77 -12.22
C THR A 24 -13.34 -8.37 -13.64
N ARG A 25 -12.20 -7.69 -13.82
CA ARG A 25 -11.74 -7.20 -15.14
C ARG A 25 -10.46 -7.86 -15.68
N GLN A 26 -9.71 -8.62 -14.87
CA GLN A 26 -8.56 -9.48 -15.25
C GLN A 26 -7.84 -9.87 -13.94
N PRO A 27 -7.38 -11.13 -13.78
CA PRO A 27 -6.58 -11.49 -12.61
C PRO A 27 -5.30 -10.64 -12.59
N ARG A 28 -5.10 -9.90 -11.50
CA ARG A 28 -3.88 -9.11 -11.27
C ARG A 28 -2.99 -9.89 -10.32
N ILE A 29 -1.71 -10.00 -10.66
CA ILE A 29 -0.71 -10.62 -9.80
C ILE A 29 0.03 -9.48 -9.12
N TYR A 30 0.04 -9.49 -7.79
CA TYR A 30 0.78 -8.55 -6.97
C TYR A 30 1.85 -9.31 -6.18
N CYS A 31 3.00 -8.66 -5.95
CA CYS A 31 3.95 -9.13 -4.96
C CYS A 31 3.86 -8.24 -3.73
N TYR A 32 3.62 -8.83 -2.57
CA TYR A 32 3.62 -8.13 -1.29
C TYR A 32 4.72 -8.66 -0.37
N VAL A 33 5.28 -7.78 0.46
CA VAL A 33 6.13 -8.21 1.58
C VAL A 33 5.68 -7.50 2.85
N LYS A 34 5.57 -8.30 3.91
CA LYS A 34 5.28 -7.83 5.26
C LYS A 34 6.55 -7.28 5.90
N VAL A 35 6.45 -6.14 6.57
CA VAL A 35 7.54 -5.58 7.36
C VAL A 35 7.09 -5.41 8.81
N ASP A 36 7.66 -6.23 9.69
CA ASP A 36 7.14 -6.45 11.05
C ASP A 36 7.50 -5.39 12.09
N PHE A 37 8.48 -4.54 11.81
CA PHE A 37 8.91 -3.47 12.72
C PHE A 37 8.12 -2.18 12.47
N HIS A 38 8.00 -1.36 13.52
CA HIS A 38 7.21 -0.13 13.48
C HIS A 38 8.14 1.04 13.19
N VAL A 39 7.79 1.82 12.18
CA VAL A 39 8.46 3.08 11.77
C VAL A 39 7.41 4.14 11.53
N ASN A 40 7.79 5.40 11.30
CA ASN A 40 6.82 6.40 10.86
C ASN A 40 6.47 6.23 9.36
N TRP A 41 5.48 6.96 8.87
CA TRP A 41 5.01 6.79 7.49
C TRP A 41 6.09 7.09 6.43
N ASP A 42 6.86 8.17 6.57
CA ASP A 42 7.89 8.53 5.58
C ASP A 42 9.03 7.50 5.54
N GLU A 43 9.43 6.99 6.70
CA GLU A 43 10.40 5.89 6.80
C GLU A 43 9.88 4.64 6.09
N SER A 44 8.59 4.29 6.27
CA SER A 44 7.99 3.14 5.59
C SER A 44 7.99 3.30 4.07
N VAL A 45 7.73 4.51 3.55
CA VAL A 45 7.82 4.82 2.12
C VAL A 45 9.25 4.66 1.62
N SER A 46 10.23 5.23 2.33
CA SER A 46 11.64 5.14 1.97
C SER A 46 12.12 3.68 1.93
N ILE A 47 11.79 2.90 2.95
CA ILE A 47 12.16 1.47 3.01
C ILE A 47 11.49 0.69 1.88
N CYS A 48 10.18 0.88 1.67
CA CYS A 48 9.50 0.22 0.57
C CYS A 48 10.05 0.63 -0.80
N SER A 49 10.56 1.85 -0.98
CA SER A 49 11.16 2.28 -2.26
C SER A 49 12.46 1.55 -2.61
N THR A 50 13.12 0.95 -1.63
CA THR A 50 14.41 0.26 -1.79
C THR A 50 14.32 -1.26 -1.57
N ALA A 51 13.16 -1.78 -1.13
CA ALA A 51 12.97 -3.18 -0.79
C ALA A 51 13.08 -4.15 -1.98
N ALA A 52 12.80 -3.69 -3.21
CA ALA A 52 13.02 -4.43 -4.44
C ALA A 52 13.72 -3.55 -5.48
N THR A 53 15.01 -3.27 -5.28
CA THR A 53 15.83 -2.62 -6.32
C THR A 53 16.27 -3.66 -7.36
N SER A 54 15.61 -3.67 -8.52
CA SER A 54 16.15 -4.30 -9.73
C SER A 54 16.81 -3.24 -10.63
N PHE A 55 17.96 -3.56 -11.23
CA PHE A 55 18.70 -2.68 -12.14
C PHE A 55 17.89 -2.22 -13.38
N PHE A 56 16.80 -2.94 -13.72
CA PHE A 56 15.89 -2.65 -14.83
C PHE A 56 14.41 -2.98 -14.51
N GLY A 57 14.05 -3.13 -13.23
CA GLY A 57 12.74 -3.66 -12.81
C GLY A 57 11.86 -2.66 -12.05
N PRO A 58 10.61 -3.04 -11.76
CA PRO A 58 9.64 -2.19 -11.06
C PRO A 58 10.18 -1.77 -9.70
N THR A 59 9.97 -0.51 -9.32
CA THR A 59 10.25 -0.03 -7.96
C THR A 59 9.12 -0.46 -7.04
N SER A 60 9.48 -1.09 -5.93
CA SER A 60 8.52 -1.32 -4.85
C SER A 60 8.10 0.00 -4.21
N HIS A 61 6.95 0.00 -3.57
CA HIS A 61 6.38 1.16 -2.91
C HIS A 61 5.50 0.71 -1.75
N LEU A 62 5.12 1.65 -0.88
CA LEU A 62 4.18 1.35 0.20
C LEU A 62 2.83 0.96 -0.41
N VAL A 63 2.23 -0.15 0.04
CA VAL A 63 1.01 -0.69 -0.56
C VAL A 63 -0.08 0.37 -0.61
N TYR A 64 -0.77 0.52 -1.73
CA TYR A 64 -1.92 1.39 -1.86
C TYR A 64 -3.13 0.58 -2.34
N ILE A 65 -4.32 1.07 -2.01
CA ILE A 65 -5.59 0.40 -2.31
C ILE A 65 -6.22 1.05 -3.54
N ASP A 66 -6.24 0.34 -4.67
CA ASP A 66 -6.87 0.84 -5.89
C ASP A 66 -8.39 0.67 -5.92
N ASN A 67 -8.88 -0.37 -5.26
CA ASN A 67 -10.28 -0.78 -5.30
C ASN A 67 -10.62 -1.68 -4.11
N LEU A 68 -11.92 -2.00 -3.99
CA LEU A 68 -12.43 -2.81 -2.88
C LEU A 68 -11.89 -4.24 -2.86
N GLN A 69 -11.53 -4.81 -4.02
CA GLN A 69 -10.93 -6.14 -4.06
C GLN A 69 -9.52 -6.10 -3.47
N GLU A 70 -8.69 -5.14 -3.88
CA GLU A 70 -7.34 -4.99 -3.32
C GLU A 70 -7.38 -4.68 -1.81
N LEU A 71 -8.37 -3.92 -1.35
CA LEU A 71 -8.61 -3.71 0.08
C LEU A 71 -8.81 -5.04 0.82
N THR A 72 -9.62 -5.93 0.24
CA THR A 72 -9.88 -7.26 0.78
C THR A 72 -8.62 -8.11 0.74
N ASP A 73 -7.91 -8.12 -0.38
CA ASP A 73 -6.70 -8.93 -0.57
C ASP A 73 -5.59 -8.52 0.41
N VAL A 74 -5.35 -7.21 0.56
CA VAL A 74 -4.37 -6.67 1.52
C VAL A 74 -4.82 -6.94 2.96
N SER A 75 -6.11 -6.83 3.26
CA SER A 75 -6.62 -7.13 4.60
C SER A 75 -6.42 -8.60 4.95
N VAL A 76 -6.75 -9.52 4.05
CA VAL A 76 -6.51 -10.97 4.19
C VAL A 76 -5.02 -11.25 4.32
N PHE A 77 -4.19 -10.64 3.47
CA PHE A 77 -2.75 -10.81 3.52
C PHE A 77 -2.17 -10.37 4.87
N ALA A 78 -2.67 -9.29 5.46
CA ALA A 78 -2.27 -8.79 6.78
C ALA A 78 -2.83 -9.60 7.97
N THR A 79 -3.83 -10.48 7.78
CA THR A 79 -4.57 -11.10 8.90
C THR A 79 -3.68 -11.92 9.85
N ASN A 80 -4.15 -11.97 11.12
CA ASN A 80 -3.58 -12.61 12.32
C ASN A 80 -2.34 -11.96 12.97
N GLN A 81 -1.75 -10.93 12.38
CA GLN A 81 -0.54 -10.30 12.93
C GLN A 81 -0.68 -8.80 13.19
N TYR A 82 -1.47 -8.09 12.39
CA TYR A 82 -1.54 -6.62 12.41
C TYR A 82 -2.94 -6.11 12.75
N TYR A 83 -3.01 -5.09 13.61
CA TYR A 83 -4.25 -4.36 13.89
C TYR A 83 -4.51 -3.28 12.84
N ASP A 84 -3.45 -2.54 12.50
CA ASP A 84 -3.41 -1.59 11.41
C ASP A 84 -2.07 -1.70 10.67
N ILE A 85 -2.03 -1.13 9.46
CA ILE A 85 -0.80 -0.95 8.68
C ILE A 85 -0.81 0.41 7.99
N PHE A 86 0.37 0.97 7.74
CA PHE A 86 0.51 2.08 6.82
C PHE A 86 0.23 1.66 5.38
N ILE A 87 -0.42 2.56 4.65
CA ILE A 87 -0.66 2.44 3.21
C ILE A 87 -0.22 3.73 2.50
N GLY A 88 0.08 3.63 1.21
CA GLY A 88 0.79 4.60 0.40
C GLY A 88 -0.03 5.80 -0.04
N HIS A 89 -1.04 6.26 0.71
CA HIS A 89 -1.78 7.48 0.38
C HIS A 89 -1.45 8.61 1.35
N THR A 90 -1.21 9.81 0.81
CA THR A 90 -0.90 11.02 1.57
C THR A 90 -1.56 12.23 0.91
N ASN A 91 -1.81 13.29 1.66
CA ASN A 91 -2.21 14.59 1.08
C ASN A 91 -1.08 15.60 1.29
N SER A 92 -1.35 16.88 1.05
CA SER A 92 -0.42 17.95 1.47
C SER A 92 -1.20 19.12 2.04
N TYR A 93 -0.54 19.96 2.84
CA TYR A 93 -1.15 21.15 3.46
C TYR A 93 -1.89 22.05 2.47
N ASN A 94 -1.42 22.12 1.23
CA ASN A 94 -1.90 23.07 0.23
C ASN A 94 -2.94 22.48 -0.72
N TYR A 95 -3.17 21.16 -0.69
CA TYR A 95 -4.03 20.48 -1.65
C TYR A 95 -4.92 19.46 -0.94
N PRO A 96 -6.26 19.57 -1.04
CA PRO A 96 -7.18 18.60 -0.45
C PRO A 96 -7.17 17.24 -1.16
N GLN A 97 -6.44 17.13 -2.27
CA GLN A 97 -6.30 15.92 -3.06
C GLN A 97 -5.33 14.94 -2.39
N TRP A 98 -5.63 13.65 -2.53
CA TRP A 98 -4.78 12.56 -2.08
C TRP A 98 -3.89 12.10 -3.22
N PHE A 99 -2.65 11.77 -2.88
CA PHE A 99 -1.61 11.27 -3.77
C PHE A 99 -1.10 9.94 -3.24
N LEU A 100 -0.65 9.09 -4.15
CA LEU A 100 0.13 7.92 -3.80
C LEU A 100 1.55 8.34 -3.39
N SER A 101 2.27 7.50 -2.65
CA SER A 101 3.64 7.79 -2.18
C SER A 101 4.66 8.00 -3.31
N ASN A 102 4.30 7.65 -4.55
CA ASN A 102 5.08 7.92 -5.75
C ASN A 102 4.71 9.26 -6.45
N GLY A 103 3.82 10.06 -5.86
CA GLY A 103 3.37 11.36 -6.37
C GLY A 103 2.21 11.31 -7.37
N THR A 104 1.72 10.13 -7.76
CA THR A 104 0.55 10.01 -8.64
C THR A 104 -0.76 10.30 -7.88
N LEU A 105 -1.82 10.65 -8.60
CA LEU A 105 -3.12 10.93 -7.96
C LEU A 105 -3.70 9.64 -7.34
N SER A 106 -4.15 9.73 -6.10
CA SER A 106 -4.79 8.60 -5.42
C SER A 106 -6.15 8.29 -6.03
N PRO A 107 -6.51 7.00 -6.19
CA PRO A 107 -7.90 6.62 -6.43
C PRO A 107 -8.79 6.94 -5.22
N PRO A 108 -10.13 6.91 -5.38
CA PRO A 108 -11.06 7.06 -4.28
C PRO A 108 -10.80 6.03 -3.17
N LEU A 109 -10.65 6.51 -1.95
CA LEU A 109 -10.35 5.70 -0.78
C LEU A 109 -11.63 5.17 -0.11
N HIS A 110 -11.57 3.94 0.40
CA HIS A 110 -12.64 3.36 1.21
C HIS A 110 -12.51 3.79 2.67
N TRP A 111 -12.91 5.03 2.97
CA TRP A 111 -12.83 5.59 4.31
C TRP A 111 -13.70 4.84 5.32
N CYS A 112 -13.21 4.73 6.56
CA CYS A 112 -14.01 4.21 7.67
C CYS A 112 -15.26 5.08 7.91
N ALA A 113 -16.37 4.44 8.29
CA ALA A 113 -17.63 5.13 8.54
C ALA A 113 -17.47 6.24 9.59
N GLY A 114 -17.99 7.43 9.28
CA GLY A 114 -17.91 8.61 10.15
C GLY A 114 -16.56 9.32 10.15
N LEU A 115 -15.54 8.77 9.48
CA LEU A 115 -14.28 9.45 9.21
C LEU A 115 -14.34 10.01 7.79
N SER A 116 -13.79 11.21 7.62
CA SER A 116 -13.64 11.80 6.29
C SER A 116 -12.22 12.28 6.09
N ALA A 117 -11.86 12.51 4.82
CA ALA A 117 -10.58 13.02 4.37
C ALA A 117 -10.20 14.42 4.92
N THR A 118 -10.96 15.00 5.86
CA THR A 118 -10.79 16.38 6.30
C THR A 118 -9.67 16.50 7.33
N TYR A 119 -8.49 16.91 6.88
CA TYR A 119 -7.48 17.54 7.73
C TYR A 119 -7.03 18.84 7.09
N ALA A 120 -6.80 19.85 7.93
CA ALA A 120 -6.11 21.09 7.57
C ALA A 120 -4.57 20.94 7.57
N THR A 121 -4.08 19.70 7.71
CA THR A 121 -2.67 19.37 7.90
C THR A 121 -2.23 18.23 6.99
N LEU A 122 -0.91 18.10 6.76
CA LEU A 122 -0.31 16.94 6.13
C LEU A 122 -0.72 15.66 6.88
N ALA A 123 -1.43 14.79 6.17
CA ALA A 123 -1.96 13.55 6.68
C ALA A 123 -1.55 12.40 5.76
N CYS A 124 -1.15 11.30 6.37
CA CYS A 124 -0.96 10.02 5.69
C CYS A 124 -2.11 9.09 6.03
N THR A 125 -2.10 7.90 5.45
CA THR A 125 -3.15 6.90 5.64
C THR A 125 -2.63 5.63 6.28
N ARG A 126 -3.55 4.99 7.01
CA ARG A 126 -3.41 3.63 7.48
C ARG A 126 -4.69 2.85 7.19
N LEU A 127 -4.53 1.55 6.99
CA LEU A 127 -5.62 0.59 6.85
C LEU A 127 -5.89 -0.05 8.22
N LEU A 128 -7.14 0.02 8.68
CA LEU A 128 -7.61 -0.75 9.83
C LEU A 128 -8.01 -2.13 9.35
N ILE A 129 -7.22 -3.16 9.67
CA ILE A 129 -7.37 -4.51 9.11
C ILE A 129 -8.74 -5.11 9.49
N GLY A 130 -9.11 -5.04 10.77
CA GLY A 130 -10.37 -5.63 11.26
C GLY A 130 -11.63 -4.95 10.74
N ALA A 131 -11.53 -3.67 10.34
CA ALA A 131 -12.65 -2.90 9.79
C ALA A 131 -12.61 -2.81 8.26
N ALA A 132 -11.55 -3.34 7.63
CA ALA A 132 -11.26 -3.25 6.19
C ALA A 132 -11.53 -1.84 5.64
N CYS A 133 -11.00 -0.80 6.30
CA CYS A 133 -11.27 0.58 5.92
C CYS A 133 -10.07 1.50 6.20
N VAL A 134 -10.00 2.59 5.44
CA VAL A 134 -8.91 3.55 5.48
C VAL A 134 -9.23 4.67 6.47
N THR A 135 -8.21 5.06 7.24
CA THR A 135 -8.25 6.28 8.07
C THR A 135 -6.98 7.07 7.87
N ASN A 136 -7.03 8.35 8.18
CA ASN A 136 -5.94 9.30 8.06
C ASN A 136 -5.41 9.71 9.43
N ILE A 137 -4.11 9.95 9.49
CA ILE A 137 -3.37 10.31 10.70
C ILE A 137 -2.27 11.33 10.36
N VAL A 138 -1.69 11.94 11.39
CA VAL A 138 -0.52 12.83 11.22
C VAL A 138 0.73 11.98 10.96
N CYS A 139 1.42 12.21 9.83
CA CYS A 139 2.50 11.34 9.33
C CYS A 139 3.61 11.04 10.33
N HIS A 140 4.06 12.06 11.07
CA HIS A 140 5.16 11.94 12.02
C HIS A 140 4.70 11.62 13.46
N GLY A 141 3.39 11.58 13.72
CA GLY A 141 2.84 11.40 15.06
C GLY A 141 2.62 9.94 15.46
N TRP A 142 2.86 9.00 14.55
CA TRP A 142 2.49 7.60 14.69
C TRP A 142 3.56 6.69 14.11
N THR A 143 3.72 5.53 14.73
CA THR A 143 4.47 4.42 14.14
C THR A 143 3.53 3.23 13.97
N SER A 144 3.69 2.49 12.87
CA SER A 144 2.91 1.29 12.58
C SER A 144 3.73 0.37 11.69
N ARG A 145 3.25 -0.87 11.55
CA ARG A 145 3.77 -1.82 10.56
C ARG A 145 3.27 -1.44 9.19
N TYR A 146 3.83 -2.07 8.17
CA TYR A 146 3.54 -1.71 6.80
C TYR A 146 3.79 -2.87 5.84
N ILE A 147 3.25 -2.73 4.64
CA ILE A 147 3.36 -3.72 3.58
C ILE A 147 3.89 -3.01 2.35
N CYS A 148 4.94 -3.54 1.75
CA CYS A 148 5.44 -3.05 0.48
C CYS A 148 4.81 -3.85 -0.67
N LYS A 149 4.56 -3.18 -1.78
CA LYS A 149 3.97 -3.71 -3.01
C LYS A 149 4.92 -3.51 -4.18
N LEU A 150 5.03 -4.54 -5.03
CA LEU A 150 5.63 -4.46 -6.36
C LEU A 150 4.52 -4.47 -7.40
N ASN A 151 4.64 -3.62 -8.42
CA ASN A 151 3.75 -3.61 -9.59
C ASN A 151 4.25 -4.58 -10.67
#